data_AF-A0A947WGQ3-F1
#
_entry.id   AF-A0A947WGQ3-F1
#
_cell.length_a   1.000
_cell.length_b   1.000
_cell.length_c   1.000
_cell.angle_alpha   90.00
_cell.angle_beta   90.00
_cell.angle_gamma   90.00
#
_symmetry.space_group_name_H-M   'P 1'
#
loop_
_entity.id
_entity.type
_entity.pdbx_description
1 polymer ?
#
loop_
_entity_poly.entity_id
_entity_poly.type
_entity_poly.pdbx_seq_one_letter_code
_entity_poly.pdbx_strand_id
1 'polypeptide(L)'
;MKMAKARQMLKSLADDTRLRIVNLLRKEELSVTEICEILDVQQSNLSKHLSRLSLTGLVKDKREGSNVYYSIVTPKEKPHRGLLDAITTGLADDEVLKQDTEKMEQVINNRSEVE
;
A
#
# COMPACT_ATOMS: atom_id res chain seq x y z
N MET A 1 -1.61 -10.76 19.39
CA MET A 1 -0.77 -11.15 18.24
C MET A 1 0.15 -12.33 18.62
N LYS A 2 0.11 -13.44 17.86
CA LYS A 2 1.09 -14.55 18.00
C LYS A 2 2.43 -14.16 17.36
N MET A 3 3.56 -14.65 17.89
CA MET A 3 4.92 -14.35 17.38
C MET A 3 5.09 -14.67 15.89
N ALA A 4 4.53 -15.78 15.41
CA ALA A 4 4.60 -16.16 14.00
C ALA A 4 3.95 -15.11 13.07
N LYS A 5 2.81 -14.54 13.50
CA LYS A 5 2.07 -13.51 12.74
C LYS A 5 2.83 -12.18 12.74
N ALA A 6 3.41 -11.80 13.88
CA ALA A 6 4.28 -10.62 13.99
C ALA A 6 5.47 -10.71 13.03
N ARG A 7 6.18 -11.84 13.06
CA ARG A 7 7.32 -12.11 12.18
C ARG A 7 6.94 -12.06 10.71
N GLN A 8 5.77 -12.61 10.34
CA GLN A 8 5.32 -12.59 8.95
C GLN A 8 4.99 -11.17 8.47
N MET A 9 4.34 -10.36 9.32
CA MET A 9 4.05 -8.95 9.02
C MET A 9 5.34 -8.12 8.90
N LEU A 10 6.28 -8.28 9.82
CA LEU A 10 7.57 -7.58 9.73
C LEU A 10 8.33 -7.98 8.46
N LYS A 11 8.34 -9.27 8.09
CA LYS A 11 8.90 -9.74 6.82
C LYS A 11 8.16 -9.21 5.59
N SER A 12 6.85 -8.96 5.68
CA SER A 12 6.10 -8.38 4.57
C SER A 12 6.39 -6.89 4.40
N LEU A 13 6.73 -6.19 5.47
CA LEU A 13 7.05 -4.76 5.47
C LEU A 13 8.54 -4.44 5.26
N ALA A 14 9.46 -5.38 5.47
CA ALA A 14 10.90 -5.15 5.31
C ALA A 14 11.35 -5.10 3.83
N ASP A 15 10.83 -4.13 3.07
CA ASP A 15 11.05 -3.91 1.64
C ASP A 15 10.49 -2.56 1.19
N ASP A 16 11.32 -1.77 0.54
CA ASP A 16 11.04 -0.37 0.24
C ASP A 16 9.77 -0.20 -0.60
N THR A 17 9.62 -0.98 -1.68
CA THR A 17 8.43 -0.93 -2.53
C THR A 17 7.16 -1.29 -1.74
N ARG A 18 7.21 -2.29 -0.86
CA ARG A 18 6.05 -2.65 -0.01
C ARG A 18 5.71 -1.57 1.02
N LEU A 19 6.71 -0.89 1.57
CA LEU A 19 6.48 0.27 2.46
C LEU A 19 5.82 1.42 1.70
N ARG A 20 6.32 1.73 0.50
CA ARG A 20 5.74 2.75 -0.40
C ARG A 20 4.28 2.42 -0.74
N ILE A 21 3.98 1.19 -1.17
CA ILE A 21 2.60 0.72 -1.43
C ILE A 21 1.71 0.90 -0.20
N VAL A 22 2.16 0.46 0.98
CA VAL A 22 1.39 0.57 2.21
C VAL A 22 1.11 2.02 2.59
N ASN A 23 2.06 2.92 2.37
CA ASN A 23 1.88 4.35 2.62
C ASN A 23 0.82 4.98 1.71
N LEU A 24 0.87 4.65 0.41
CA LEU A 24 -0.14 5.08 -0.57
C LEU A 24 -1.54 4.55 -0.22
N LEU A 25 -1.65 3.24 0.00
CA LEU A 25 -2.92 2.57 0.27
C LEU A 25 -3.56 2.94 1.61
N ARG A 26 -2.80 3.57 2.51
CA ARG A 26 -3.31 4.14 3.76
C ARG A 26 -4.00 5.48 3.53
N LYS A 27 -3.67 6.18 2.45
CA LYS A 27 -4.24 7.47 2.07
C LYS A 27 -5.44 7.28 1.13
N GLU A 28 -5.29 6.43 0.11
CA GLU A 28 -6.31 6.25 -0.94
C GLU A 28 -6.43 4.79 -1.43
N GLU A 29 -7.61 4.41 -1.92
CA GLU A 29 -7.78 3.14 -2.65
C GLU A 29 -7.31 3.31 -4.11
N LEU A 30 -6.35 2.48 -4.55
CA LEU A 30 -5.69 2.63 -5.84
C LEU A 30 -5.70 1.33 -6.65
N SER A 31 -5.84 1.45 -7.96
CA SER A 31 -5.70 0.36 -8.91
C SER A 31 -4.24 -0.05 -9.10
N VAL A 32 -4.04 -1.26 -9.62
CA VAL A 32 -2.70 -1.76 -9.96
C VAL A 32 -1.99 -0.81 -10.94
N THR A 33 -2.70 -0.24 -11.90
CA THR A 33 -2.13 0.67 -12.90
C THR A 33 -1.67 1.97 -12.26
N GLU A 34 -2.51 2.58 -11.41
CA GLU A 34 -2.17 3.81 -10.69
C GLU A 34 -0.96 3.61 -9.78
N ILE A 35 -0.89 2.49 -9.06
CA ILE A 35 0.27 2.19 -8.20
C ILE A 35 1.55 2.00 -9.04
N CYS A 36 1.46 1.37 -10.23
CA CYS A 36 2.61 1.25 -11.12
C CYS A 36 3.12 2.63 -11.57
N GLU A 37 2.20 3.51 -11.94
CA GLU A 37 2.50 4.87 -12.39
C GLU A 37 3.15 5.71 -11.28
N ILE A 38 2.57 5.71 -10.08
CA ILE A 38 3.08 6.47 -8.94
C ILE A 38 4.50 6.00 -8.56
N LEU A 39 4.67 4.68 -8.45
CA LEU A 39 5.93 4.11 -7.94
C LEU A 39 7.02 3.93 -9.00
N ASP A 40 6.68 4.14 -10.28
CA ASP A 40 7.52 3.85 -11.45
C ASP A 40 8.04 2.40 -11.45
N VAL A 41 7.10 1.46 -11.33
CA VAL A 41 7.39 0.01 -11.29
C VAL A 41 6.61 -0.77 -12.33
N GLN A 42 7.22 -1.84 -12.82
CA GLN A 42 6.56 -2.77 -13.73
C GLN A 42 5.45 -3.57 -13.03
N GLN A 43 4.33 -3.78 -13.72
CA GLN A 43 3.17 -4.48 -13.17
C GLN A 43 3.50 -5.89 -12.65
N SER A 44 4.35 -6.64 -13.35
CA SER A 44 4.76 -7.99 -12.92
C SER A 44 5.53 -8.00 -11.60
N ASN A 45 6.28 -6.93 -11.30
CA ASN A 45 6.94 -6.76 -10.01
C ASN A 45 5.90 -6.33 -8.96
N LEU A 46 5.06 -5.34 -9.28
CA LEU A 46 4.03 -4.86 -8.37
C LEU A 46 3.10 -6.00 -7.90
N SER A 47 2.63 -6.86 -8.82
CA SER A 47 1.75 -7.98 -8.46
C SER A 47 2.39 -8.94 -7.47
N LYS A 48 3.73 -9.14 -7.51
CA LYS A 48 4.44 -9.96 -6.51
C LYS A 48 4.46 -9.29 -5.14
N HIS A 49 4.66 -7.97 -5.08
CA HIS A 49 4.61 -7.23 -3.82
C HIS A 49 3.20 -7.24 -3.22
N LEU A 50 2.17 -6.96 -4.03
CA LEU A 50 0.77 -7.00 -3.61
C LEU A 50 0.37 -8.39 -3.12
N SER A 51 0.74 -9.46 -3.82
CA SER A 51 0.49 -10.84 -3.39
C SER A 51 1.08 -11.12 -2.00
N ARG A 52 2.32 -10.68 -1.75
CA ARG A 52 2.97 -10.84 -0.44
C ARG A 52 2.27 -10.04 0.67
N LEU A 53 1.81 -8.82 0.36
CA LEU A 53 1.06 -8.00 1.32
C LEU A 53 -0.31 -8.61 1.63
N SER A 54 -1.04 -9.10 0.62
CA SER A 54 -2.33 -9.77 0.78
C SER A 54 -2.22 -11.03 1.65
N LEU A 55 -1.16 -11.82 1.50
CA LEU A 55 -0.90 -13.00 2.34
C LEU A 55 -0.75 -12.67 3.84
N THR A 56 -0.41 -11.42 4.16
CA THR A 56 -0.35 -10.95 5.55
C THR A 56 -1.62 -10.31 6.06
N GLY A 57 -2.63 -10.16 5.18
CA GLY A 57 -3.90 -9.50 5.47
C GLY A 57 -3.74 -8.00 5.69
N LEU A 58 -2.68 -7.37 5.16
CA LEU A 58 -2.44 -5.92 5.27
C LEU A 58 -3.17 -5.12 4.20
N VAL A 59 -3.42 -5.74 3.05
CA VAL A 59 -4.15 -5.14 1.95
C VAL A 59 -5.24 -6.10 1.51
N LYS A 60 -6.29 -5.55 0.92
CA LYS A 60 -7.38 -6.29 0.27
C LYS A 60 -7.55 -5.75 -1.14
N ASP A 61 -8.02 -6.61 -2.04
CA ASP A 61 -8.39 -6.22 -3.39
C ASP A 61 -9.91 -6.21 -3.58
N LYS A 62 -10.36 -5.38 -4.52
CA LYS A 62 -11.73 -5.29 -5.00
C LYS A 62 -11.71 -5.16 -6.52
N ARG A 63 -12.48 -5.99 -7.21
CA ARG A 63 -12.66 -5.91 -8.67
C ARG A 63 -13.80 -4.97 -9.01
N GLU A 64 -13.52 -4.01 -9.89
CA GLU A 64 -14.52 -3.10 -10.46
C GLU A 64 -14.30 -3.02 -11.97
N GLY A 65 -15.25 -3.59 -12.73
CA GLY A 65 -15.09 -3.77 -14.18
C GLY A 65 -13.85 -4.60 -14.53
N SER A 66 -12.97 -4.04 -15.36
CA SER A 66 -11.69 -4.63 -15.75
C SER A 66 -10.55 -4.34 -14.76
N ASN A 67 -10.77 -3.46 -13.78
CA ASN A 67 -9.72 -2.97 -12.88
C ASN A 67 -9.77 -3.70 -11.54
N VAL A 68 -8.59 -3.85 -10.92
CA VAL A 68 -8.42 -4.37 -9.56
C VAL A 68 -7.88 -3.23 -8.70
N TYR A 69 -8.65 -2.84 -7.70
CA TYR A 69 -8.30 -1.82 -6.71
C TYR A 69 -7.81 -2.48 -5.44
N TYR A 70 -6.83 -1.87 -4.79
CA TYR A 70 -6.29 -2.29 -3.52
C TYR A 70 -6.52 -1.22 -2.47
N SER A 71 -6.82 -1.63 -1.25
CA SER A 71 -6.92 -0.73 -0.09
C SER A 71 -6.29 -1.35 1.15
N ILE A 72 -5.86 -0.49 2.08
CA ILE A 72 -5.31 -0.95 3.35
C ILE A 72 -6.40 -1.65 4.18
N VAL A 73 -6.04 -2.79 4.75
CA VAL A 73 -6.84 -3.45 5.78
C VAL A 73 -6.35 -2.91 7.12
N THR A 74 -7.10 -1.97 7.70
CA THR A 74 -6.82 -1.54 9.07
C THR A 74 -7.12 -2.69 10.02
N PRO A 75 -6.11 -3.26 10.73
CA PRO A 75 -6.35 -4.40 11.60
C PRO A 75 -7.28 -4.01 12.75
N LYS A 76 -8.34 -4.79 12.97
CA LYS A 76 -9.27 -4.57 14.10
C LYS A 76 -8.61 -4.80 15.47
N GLU A 77 -7.60 -5.66 15.52
CA GLU A 77 -6.82 -5.93 16.72
C GLU A 77 -5.82 -4.79 17.00
N LYS A 78 -5.96 -4.12 18.16
CA LYS A 78 -5.15 -2.97 18.58
C LYS A 78 -3.63 -3.10 18.38
N PRO A 79 -2.96 -4.23 18.69
CA PRO A 79 -1.50 -4.34 18.55
C PRO A 79 -1.03 -4.31 17.09
N HIS A 80 -1.85 -4.80 16.16
CA HIS A 80 -1.51 -4.85 14.74
C HIS A 80 -1.61 -3.47 14.09
N ARG A 81 -2.64 -2.70 14.48
CA ARG A 81 -2.81 -1.31 14.07
C ARG A 81 -1.66 -0.43 14.57
N GLY A 82 -1.27 -0.58 15.85
CA GLY A 82 -0.18 0.21 16.44
C GLY A 82 1.17 0.06 15.72
N LEU A 83 1.51 -1.15 15.23
CA LEU A 83 2.74 -1.35 14.45
C LEU A 83 2.70 -0.63 13.09
N LEU A 84 1.58 -0.75 12.38
CA LEU A 84 1.38 -0.09 11.09
C LEU A 84 1.43 1.44 11.25
N ASP A 85 0.76 1.95 12.27
CA ASP A 85 0.76 3.38 12.62
C ASP A 85 2.18 3.85 12.98
N ALA A 86 2.92 3.10 13.79
CA ALA A 86 4.29 3.47 14.16
C ALA A 86 5.24 3.55 12.96
N ILE A 87 5.16 2.59 12.03
CA ILE A 87 6.00 2.59 10.82
C ILE A 87 5.62 3.76 9.92
N THR A 88 4.35 3.92 9.62
CA THR A 88 3.89 4.97 8.70
C THR A 88 4.07 6.38 9.25
N THR A 89 3.90 6.59 10.57
CA THR A 89 4.22 7.86 11.23
C THR A 89 5.72 8.11 11.27
N GLY A 90 6.53 7.09 11.57
CA GLY A 90 7.99 7.24 11.60
C GLY A 90 8.62 7.54 10.24
N LEU A 91 7.91 7.25 9.15
CA LEU A 91 8.34 7.51 7.77
C LEU A 91 7.66 8.76 7.16
N ALA A 92 6.87 9.52 7.93
CA ALA A 92 6.11 10.65 7.38
C ALA A 92 6.99 11.73 6.75
N ASP A 93 8.22 11.90 7.24
CA ASP A 93 9.19 12.87 6.75
C ASP A 93 10.11 12.35 5.64
N ASP A 94 9.97 11.08 5.23
CA ASP A 94 10.78 10.49 4.17
C ASP A 94 10.48 11.13 2.81
N GLU A 95 11.53 11.60 2.13
CA GLU A 95 11.41 12.35 0.88
C GLU A 95 10.85 11.49 -0.27
N VAL A 96 11.13 10.19 -0.30
CA VAL A 96 10.57 9.30 -1.33
C VAL A 96 9.07 9.14 -1.12
N LEU A 97 8.62 8.99 0.13
CA LEU A 97 7.19 8.88 0.44
C LEU A 97 6.41 10.16 0.20
N LYS A 98 7.04 11.33 0.40
CA LYS A 98 6.45 12.64 0.03
C LYS A 98 6.25 12.73 -1.48
N GLN A 99 7.28 12.43 -2.27
CA GLN A 99 7.19 12.43 -3.74
C GLN A 99 6.13 11.45 -4.25
N ASP A 100 6.05 10.26 -3.67
CA ASP A 100 5.00 9.29 -4.02
C ASP A 100 3.60 9.84 -3.71
N THR A 101 3.45 10.56 -2.60
CA THR A 101 2.17 11.18 -2.23
C THR A 101 1.79 12.29 -3.21
N GLU A 102 2.73 13.15 -3.61
CA GLU A 102 2.49 14.21 -4.59
C GLU A 102 2.07 13.63 -5.96
N LYS A 103 2.77 12.59 -6.42
CA LYS A 103 2.38 11.87 -7.65
C LYS A 103 1.00 11.24 -7.54
N MET A 104 0.68 10.65 -6.39
CA MET A 104 -0.63 10.06 -6.13
C MET A 104 -1.74 11.10 -6.25
N GLU A 105 -1.55 12.30 -5.68
CA GLU A 105 -2.52 13.38 -5.79
C GLU A 105 -2.76 13.79 -7.25
N GLN A 106 -1.71 13.85 -8.07
CA GLN A 106 -1.83 14.11 -9.51
C GLN A 106 -2.64 13.03 -10.23
N VAL A 107 -2.34 11.75 -9.94
CA VAL A 107 -3.04 10.61 -10.55
C VAL A 107 -4.53 10.59 -10.16
N ILE A 108 -4.84 10.87 -8.89
CA ILE A 108 -6.23 10.93 -8.40
C ILE A 108 -7.00 12.08 -9.07
N ASN A 109 -6.39 13.26 -9.20
CA ASN A 109 -7.02 14.39 -9.87
C ASN A 109 -7.38 14.05 -11.33
N ASN A 110 -6.45 13.40 -12.04
CA ASN A 110 -6.70 12.96 -13.43
C ASN A 110 -7.83 11.93 -13.52
N ARG A 111 -7.98 11.05 -12.52
CA ARG A 111 -9.09 10.08 -12.47
C ARG A 111 -10.44 10.77 -12.35
N SER A 112 -10.56 11.79 -11.50
CA SER A 112 -11.82 12.54 -11.29
C SER A 112 -12.26 13.36 -12.50
N GLU A 113 -11.36 13.65 -13.45
CA GLU A 113 -11.71 14.35 -14.70
C GLU A 113 -12.27 13.43 -15.79
N VAL A 114 -12.11 12.11 -15.64
CA VAL A 114 -12.49 11.09 -16.64
C VAL A 114 -13.81 10.38 -16.29
N GLU A 115 -14.26 10.45 -15.03
CA GLU A 115 -15.56 9.94 -14.54
C GLU A 115 -16.70 10.95 -14.74
#